data_AF-A0A3M1CDQ7-F1
#
_entry.id   AF-A0A3M1CDQ7-F1
#
_cell.length_a   1.000
_cell.length_b   1.000
_cell.length_c   1.000
_cell.angle_alpha   90.00
_cell.angle_beta   90.00
_cell.angle_gamma   90.00
#
_symmetry.space_group_name_H-M   'P 1'
#
loop_
_entity.id
_entity.type
_entity.pdbx_description
1 polymer ?
#
loop_
_entity_poly.entity_id
_entity_poly.type
_entity_poly.pdbx_seq_one_letter_code
_entity_poly.pdbx_strand_id
1 'polypeptide(L)'
;RSPTELKGLMHNLYAKWKDKAIIDFEESRLPEKYPEYKQLVNEYRDGILLFDITDKEVWSKAVKDTAGLRQFYEQNKNKYLWKERADVKIYKCADEKTATEIRKLLNKKKTEKEIHEIISKKNPLLLTSYSTTIFKGENATADKYWKPGIVPENHKDDDKERPYSIIIINKIIPETPKTLLEAKGQVTADYQNYLETEWINYLKKKYPVEINSDILKTIQ
;
A
#
# COMPACT_ATOMS: atom_id res chain seq x y z
N ARG A 1 12.72 5.14 59.59
CA ARG A 1 12.69 3.66 59.49
C ARG A 1 13.52 3.13 60.64
N SER A 2 13.01 2.17 61.41
CA SER A 2 13.76 1.60 62.52
C SER A 2 14.95 0.78 62.00
N PRO A 3 16.07 0.66 62.75
CA PRO A 3 17.21 -0.15 62.34
C PRO A 3 16.86 -1.61 62.00
N THR A 4 15.83 -2.15 62.65
CA THR A 4 15.29 -3.51 62.46
C THR A 4 14.60 -3.67 61.10
N GLU A 5 13.84 -2.67 60.65
CA GLU A 5 13.21 -2.65 59.31
C GLU A 5 14.26 -2.59 58.19
N LEU A 6 15.34 -1.85 58.42
CA LEU A 6 16.45 -1.75 57.46
C LEU A 6 17.17 -3.08 57.28
N LYS A 7 17.41 -3.79 58.39
CA LYS A 7 18.08 -5.10 58.39
C LYS A 7 17.24 -6.17 57.66
N GLY A 8 15.93 -6.19 57.87
CA GLY A 8 15.01 -7.08 57.15
C GLY A 8 14.96 -6.78 55.64
N LEU A 9 14.92 -5.50 55.27
CA LEU A 9 14.99 -5.09 53.86
C LEU A 9 16.31 -5.51 53.20
N MET A 10 17.45 -5.28 53.87
CA MET A 10 18.76 -5.68 53.36
C MET A 10 18.88 -7.19 53.19
N HIS A 11 18.36 -7.97 54.14
CA HIS A 11 18.36 -9.44 54.03
C HIS A 11 17.53 -9.91 52.82
N ASN A 12 16.36 -9.32 52.60
CA ASN A 12 15.52 -9.65 51.45
C ASN A 12 16.15 -9.24 50.11
N LEU A 13 16.79 -8.07 50.03
CA LEU A 13 17.51 -7.63 48.82
C LEU A 13 18.70 -8.54 48.54
N TYR A 14 19.46 -8.91 49.58
CA TYR A 14 20.58 -9.83 49.45
C TYR A 14 20.12 -11.22 49.00
N ALA A 15 19.04 -11.75 49.57
CA ALA A 15 18.47 -13.04 49.16
C ALA A 15 18.07 -13.02 47.67
N LYS A 16 17.34 -11.98 47.23
CA LYS A 16 16.97 -11.81 45.81
C LYS A 16 18.18 -11.68 44.89
N TRP A 17 19.20 -10.92 45.30
CA TRP A 17 20.42 -10.78 44.52
C TRP A 17 21.17 -12.11 44.42
N LYS A 18 21.29 -12.85 45.52
CA LYS A 18 21.94 -14.16 45.56
C LYS A 18 21.22 -15.16 44.65
N ASP A 19 19.89 -15.23 44.73
CA ASP A 19 19.09 -16.12 43.88
C ASP A 19 19.24 -15.75 42.41
N LYS A 20 19.18 -14.44 42.09
CA LYS A 20 19.46 -13.95 40.73
C LYS A 20 20.87 -14.31 40.27
N ALA A 21 21.89 -14.15 41.09
CA ALA A 21 23.27 -14.46 40.73
C ALA A 21 23.47 -15.95 40.43
N ILE A 22 22.78 -16.84 41.16
CA ILE A 22 22.81 -18.29 40.90
C ILE A 22 22.14 -18.61 39.55
N ILE A 23 20.98 -18.01 39.28
CA ILE A 23 20.27 -18.19 38.00
C ILE A 23 21.10 -17.64 36.84
N ASP A 24 21.58 -16.40 36.93
CA ASP A 24 22.42 -15.77 35.91
C ASP A 24 23.69 -16.61 35.63
N PHE A 25 24.28 -17.21 36.67
CA PHE A 25 25.43 -18.12 36.52
C PHE A 25 25.07 -19.40 35.78
N GLU A 26 23.95 -20.06 36.13
CA GLU A 26 23.50 -21.26 35.43
C GLU A 26 23.10 -20.96 33.98
N GLU A 27 22.40 -19.86 33.74
CA GLU A 27 22.03 -19.36 32.41
C GLU A 27 23.27 -19.13 31.52
N SER A 28 24.32 -18.51 32.07
CA SER A 28 25.58 -18.26 31.34
C SER A 28 26.26 -19.54 30.84
N ARG A 29 25.97 -20.69 31.47
CA ARG A 29 26.53 -22.00 31.13
C ARG A 29 25.61 -22.85 30.27
N LEU A 30 24.35 -22.44 30.06
CA LEU A 30 23.41 -23.16 29.19
C LEU A 30 23.98 -23.41 27.78
N PRO A 31 24.68 -22.46 27.12
CA PRO A 31 25.26 -22.72 25.80
C PRO A 31 26.37 -23.78 25.81
N GLU A 32 27.07 -23.96 26.93
CA GLU A 32 28.11 -24.99 27.08
C GLU A 32 27.50 -26.36 27.36
N LYS A 33 26.45 -26.40 28.20
CA LYS A 33 25.78 -27.63 28.62
C LYS A 33 24.85 -28.20 27.56
N TYR A 34 24.23 -27.33 26.76
CA TYR A 34 23.19 -27.68 25.79
C TYR A 34 23.51 -27.11 24.40
N PRO A 35 24.20 -27.88 23.53
CA PRO A 35 24.58 -27.44 22.20
C PRO A 35 23.41 -26.98 21.32
N GLU A 36 22.25 -27.64 21.41
CA GLU A 36 21.02 -27.24 20.67
C GLU A 36 20.52 -25.86 21.11
N TYR A 37 20.53 -25.58 22.42
CA TYR A 37 20.20 -24.26 22.95
C TYR A 37 21.17 -23.19 22.44
N LYS A 38 22.48 -23.49 22.43
CA LYS A 38 23.50 -22.59 21.86
C LYS A 38 23.23 -22.29 20.39
N GLN A 39 22.91 -23.30 19.59
CA GLN A 39 22.58 -23.14 18.17
C GLN A 39 21.34 -22.24 18.01
N LEU A 40 20.27 -22.52 18.74
CA LEU A 40 19.04 -21.72 18.69
C LEU A 40 19.29 -20.25 19.05
N VAL A 41 20.01 -19.98 20.15
CA VAL A 41 20.34 -18.62 20.57
C VAL A 41 21.19 -17.90 19.52
N ASN A 42 22.14 -18.60 18.88
CA ASN A 42 22.93 -18.03 17.80
C ASN A 42 22.07 -17.71 16.57
N GLU A 43 21.17 -18.60 16.16
CA GLU A 43 20.24 -18.35 15.05
C GLU A 43 19.36 -17.13 15.31
N TYR A 44 18.81 -16.99 16.52
CA TYR A 44 18.05 -15.80 16.90
C TYR A 44 18.91 -14.53 16.86
N ARG A 45 20.12 -14.59 17.40
CA ARG A 45 21.04 -13.45 17.39
C ARG A 45 21.37 -13.04 15.95
N ASP A 46 21.73 -13.98 15.10
CA ASP A 46 22.10 -13.72 13.71
C ASP A 46 20.88 -13.23 12.91
N GLY A 47 19.70 -13.78 13.18
CA GLY A 47 18.43 -13.32 12.60
C GLY A 47 18.10 -11.88 12.97
N ILE A 48 18.26 -11.48 14.23
CA ILE A 48 18.04 -10.10 14.68
C ILE A 48 19.07 -9.16 14.05
N LEU A 49 20.35 -9.56 13.99
CA LEU A 49 21.38 -8.75 13.35
C LEU A 49 21.11 -8.56 11.86
N LEU A 50 20.72 -9.63 11.16
CA LEU A 50 20.33 -9.58 9.75
C LEU A 50 19.11 -8.68 9.55
N PHE A 51 18.09 -8.80 10.40
CA PHE A 51 16.90 -7.96 10.35
C PHE A 51 17.26 -6.47 10.54
N ASP A 52 18.01 -6.13 11.58
CA ASP A 52 18.36 -4.75 11.92
C ASP A 52 19.18 -4.09 10.80
N ILE A 53 20.16 -4.80 10.26
CA ILE A 53 20.99 -4.25 9.18
C ILE A 53 20.20 -4.16 7.87
N THR A 54 19.31 -5.12 7.57
CA THR A 54 18.47 -5.08 6.37
C THR A 54 17.45 -3.95 6.46
N ASP A 55 16.81 -3.73 7.62
CA ASP A 55 15.93 -2.58 7.82
C ASP A 55 16.69 -1.28 7.55
N LYS A 56 17.85 -1.12 8.19
CA LYS A 56 18.65 0.10 8.06
C LYS A 56 19.08 0.38 6.63
N GLU A 57 19.61 -0.62 5.93
CA GLU A 57 20.22 -0.45 4.61
C GLU A 57 19.20 -0.51 3.46
N VAL A 58 18.05 -1.16 3.65
CA VAL A 58 17.04 -1.39 2.62
C VAL A 58 15.69 -0.79 3.00
N TRP A 59 15.02 -1.30 4.03
CA TRP A 59 13.59 -1.00 4.23
C TRP A 59 13.32 0.41 4.76
N SER A 60 13.94 0.77 5.89
CA SER A 60 13.90 2.14 6.44
C SER A 60 14.48 3.14 5.46
N LYS A 61 15.55 2.77 4.74
CA LYS A 61 16.19 3.63 3.74
C LYS A 61 15.23 3.96 2.59
N ALA A 62 14.54 2.97 2.03
CA ALA A 62 13.59 3.19 0.93
C ALA A 62 12.45 4.16 1.28
N VAL A 63 12.09 4.27 2.57
CA VAL A 63 11.05 5.18 3.06
C VAL A 63 11.62 6.56 3.39
N LYS A 64 12.81 6.62 4.00
CA LYS A 64 13.44 7.87 4.48
C LYS A 64 14.17 8.64 3.38
N ASP A 65 14.73 7.94 2.40
CA ASP A 65 15.46 8.52 1.26
C ASP A 65 14.50 9.05 0.19
N THR A 66 13.96 10.23 0.44
CA THR A 66 13.02 10.87 -0.48
C THR A 66 13.67 11.28 -1.81
N ALA A 67 14.97 11.59 -1.82
CA ALA A 67 15.71 11.96 -3.01
C ALA A 67 15.94 10.74 -3.92
N GLY A 68 16.46 9.65 -3.36
CA GLY A 68 16.67 8.40 -4.10
C GLY A 68 15.36 7.79 -4.58
N LEU A 69 14.30 7.79 -3.75
CA LEU A 69 12.97 7.31 -4.16
C LEU A 69 12.42 8.13 -5.34
N ARG A 70 12.57 9.45 -5.34
CA ARG A 70 12.14 10.32 -6.44
C ARG A 70 12.94 10.06 -7.71
N GLN A 71 14.25 9.91 -7.60
CA GLN A 71 15.11 9.59 -8.74
C GLN A 71 14.76 8.23 -9.34
N PHE A 72 14.59 7.22 -8.50
CA PHE A 72 14.19 5.88 -8.91
C PHE A 72 12.83 5.91 -9.62
N TYR A 73 11.85 6.65 -9.09
CA TYR A 73 10.56 6.84 -9.75
C TYR A 73 10.70 7.49 -11.12
N GLU A 74 11.47 8.58 -11.27
CA GLU A 74 11.59 9.25 -12.57
C GLU A 74 12.22 8.35 -13.65
N GLN A 75 13.16 7.49 -13.26
CA GLN A 75 13.79 6.51 -14.16
C GLN A 75 12.83 5.36 -14.52
N ASN A 76 11.88 5.03 -13.65
CA ASN A 76 10.99 3.87 -13.79
C ASN A 76 9.51 4.23 -13.97
N LYS A 77 9.15 5.50 -14.15
CA LYS A 77 7.75 5.98 -14.15
C LYS A 77 6.85 5.31 -15.17
N ASN A 78 7.42 4.84 -16.28
CA ASN A 78 6.70 4.09 -17.32
C ASN A 78 6.30 2.68 -16.89
N LYS A 79 6.77 2.18 -15.75
CA LYS A 79 6.29 0.96 -15.10
C LYS A 79 4.97 1.21 -14.33
N TYR A 80 4.73 2.44 -13.91
CA TYR A 80 3.62 2.82 -13.05
C TYR A 80 2.58 3.61 -13.85
N LEU A 81 1.86 2.93 -14.73
CA LEU A 81 0.91 3.58 -15.62
C LEU A 81 -0.52 3.43 -15.10
N TRP A 82 -1.28 4.52 -15.17
CA TRP A 82 -2.74 4.46 -15.22
C TRP A 82 -3.14 4.01 -16.61
N LYS A 83 -3.96 2.96 -16.72
CA LYS A 83 -4.57 2.58 -17.98
C LYS A 83 -5.47 3.70 -18.54
N GLU A 84 -5.79 3.60 -19.82
CA GLU A 84 -6.74 4.50 -20.49
C GLU A 84 -8.06 4.57 -19.72
N ARG A 85 -8.53 5.80 -19.45
CA ARG A 85 -9.69 6.05 -18.60
C ARG A 85 -10.43 7.31 -19.01
N ALA A 86 -11.71 7.40 -18.67
CA ALA A 86 -12.55 8.54 -18.94
C ALA A 86 -12.89 9.27 -17.64
N ASP A 87 -12.75 10.59 -17.64
CA ASP A 87 -13.35 11.45 -16.60
C ASP A 87 -14.82 11.66 -16.96
N VAL A 88 -15.72 11.21 -16.08
CA VAL A 88 -17.15 11.17 -16.35
C VAL A 88 -17.97 11.85 -15.27
N LYS A 89 -19.09 12.44 -15.69
CA LYS A 89 -20.19 12.85 -14.81
C LYS A 89 -21.34 11.88 -15.00
N ILE A 90 -21.84 11.33 -13.90
CA ILE A 90 -22.97 10.40 -13.92
C ILE A 90 -24.16 11.05 -13.21
N TYR A 91 -25.33 11.01 -13.86
CA TYR A 91 -26.61 11.36 -13.26
C TYR A 91 -27.43 10.09 -13.08
N LYS A 92 -27.79 9.74 -11.85
CA LYS A 92 -28.63 8.58 -11.50
C LYS A 92 -30.05 9.01 -11.15
N CYS A 93 -31.04 8.26 -11.62
CA CYS A 93 -32.45 8.50 -11.35
C CYS A 93 -33.28 7.21 -11.29
N ALA A 94 -34.45 7.31 -10.65
CA ALA A 94 -35.35 6.19 -10.40
C ALA A 94 -36.11 5.70 -11.64
N ASP A 95 -36.43 6.61 -12.57
CA ASP A 95 -37.33 6.36 -13.68
C ASP A 95 -36.79 6.85 -15.04
N GLU A 96 -37.17 6.15 -16.09
CA GLU A 96 -36.75 6.42 -17.47
C GLU A 96 -37.29 7.77 -18.00
N LYS A 97 -38.44 8.22 -17.49
CA LYS A 97 -39.02 9.53 -17.82
C LYS A 97 -38.14 10.67 -17.30
N THR A 98 -37.69 10.59 -16.05
CA THR A 98 -36.71 11.54 -15.51
C THR A 98 -35.39 11.46 -16.28
N ALA A 99 -34.93 10.26 -16.65
CA ALA A 99 -33.69 10.12 -17.42
C ALA A 99 -33.75 10.85 -18.78
N THR A 100 -34.87 10.70 -19.48
CA THR A 100 -35.12 11.39 -20.76
C THR A 100 -35.28 12.91 -20.59
N GLU A 101 -35.86 13.37 -19.49
CA GLU A 101 -35.93 14.81 -19.16
C GLU A 101 -34.54 15.40 -18.88
N ILE A 102 -33.72 14.74 -18.06
CA ILE A 102 -32.35 15.15 -17.76
C ILE A 102 -31.54 15.26 -19.06
N ARG A 103 -31.65 14.28 -19.96
CA ARG A 103 -30.99 14.31 -21.27
C ARG A 103 -31.40 15.52 -22.11
N LYS A 104 -32.69 15.88 -22.12
CA LYS A 104 -33.16 17.10 -22.81
C LYS A 104 -32.55 18.37 -22.21
N LEU A 105 -32.43 18.44 -20.88
CA LEU A 105 -31.84 19.58 -20.19
C LEU A 105 -30.33 19.70 -20.47
N LEU A 106 -29.61 18.57 -20.46
CA LEU A 106 -28.19 18.50 -20.81
C LEU A 106 -27.93 18.94 -22.25
N ASN A 107 -28.76 18.50 -23.21
CA ASN A 107 -28.66 18.93 -24.61
C ASN A 107 -28.94 20.43 -24.79
N LYS A 108 -29.72 21.05 -23.89
CA LYS A 108 -29.94 22.50 -23.82
C LYS A 108 -28.81 23.25 -23.11
N LYS A 109 -27.70 22.58 -22.77
CA LYS A 109 -26.54 23.14 -22.05
C LYS A 109 -26.89 23.76 -20.70
N LYS A 110 -27.92 23.24 -20.02
CA LYS A 110 -28.25 23.65 -18.66
C LYS A 110 -27.15 23.22 -17.70
N THR A 111 -26.88 24.06 -16.71
CA THR A 111 -25.90 23.77 -15.66
C THR A 111 -26.39 22.68 -14.72
N GLU A 112 -25.47 22.01 -14.03
CA GLU A 112 -25.80 20.99 -13.04
C GLU A 112 -26.76 21.50 -11.97
N LYS A 113 -26.57 22.76 -11.51
CA LYS A 113 -27.46 23.40 -10.53
C LYS A 113 -28.87 23.55 -11.07
N GLU A 114 -29.03 24.05 -12.29
CA GLU A 114 -30.35 24.20 -12.91
C GLU A 114 -31.05 22.84 -13.10
N ILE A 115 -30.31 21.80 -13.50
CA ILE A 115 -30.87 20.45 -13.65
C ILE A 115 -31.36 19.92 -12.31
N HIS A 116 -30.54 20.05 -11.26
CA HIS A 116 -30.93 19.67 -9.91
C HIS A 116 -32.15 20.43 -9.41
N GLU A 117 -32.21 21.74 -9.62
CA GLU A 117 -33.37 22.55 -9.22
C GLU A 117 -34.65 22.15 -9.95
N ILE A 118 -34.60 21.89 -11.27
CA ILE A 118 -35.77 21.50 -12.06
C ILE A 118 -36.30 20.12 -11.64
N ILE A 119 -35.42 19.15 -11.45
CA ILE A 119 -35.81 17.78 -11.10
C ILE A 119 -36.22 17.68 -9.63
N SER A 120 -35.49 18.32 -8.71
CA SER A 120 -35.76 18.28 -7.27
C SER A 120 -37.06 18.99 -6.89
N LYS A 121 -37.50 20.01 -7.66
CA LYS A 121 -38.82 20.62 -7.50
C LYS A 121 -39.98 19.64 -7.69
N LYS A 122 -39.79 18.57 -8.46
CA LYS A 122 -40.78 17.49 -8.61
C LYS A 122 -40.69 16.50 -7.46
N ASN A 123 -39.47 16.03 -7.16
CA ASN A 123 -39.18 15.23 -5.98
C ASN A 123 -37.65 15.20 -5.72
N PRO A 124 -37.20 15.61 -4.52
CA PRO A 124 -35.78 15.74 -4.19
C PRO A 124 -35.00 14.41 -4.15
N LEU A 125 -35.68 13.26 -4.09
CA LEU A 125 -35.04 11.94 -4.10
C LEU A 125 -34.81 11.35 -5.50
N LEU A 126 -35.21 12.05 -6.57
CA LEU A 126 -35.17 11.51 -7.94
C LEU A 126 -33.80 11.58 -8.61
N LEU A 127 -32.84 12.36 -8.10
CA LEU A 127 -31.59 12.63 -8.81
C LEU A 127 -30.38 12.62 -7.86
N THR A 128 -29.34 11.90 -8.27
CA THR A 128 -27.98 12.05 -7.74
C THR A 128 -27.02 12.28 -8.87
N SER A 129 -26.05 13.17 -8.68
CA SER A 129 -24.98 13.36 -9.64
C SER A 129 -23.63 13.32 -8.94
N TYR A 130 -22.66 12.70 -9.59
CA TYR A 130 -21.29 12.65 -9.10
C TYR A 130 -20.31 12.55 -10.27
N SER A 131 -19.09 13.00 -10.03
CA SER A 131 -17.98 12.84 -10.98
C SER A 131 -17.16 11.64 -10.55
N THR A 132 -16.73 10.83 -11.50
CA THR A 132 -15.86 9.68 -11.26
C THR A 132 -14.98 9.42 -12.47
N THR A 133 -14.04 8.48 -12.34
CA THR A 133 -13.25 7.96 -13.44
C THR A 133 -13.69 6.53 -13.76
N ILE A 134 -13.84 6.22 -15.04
CA ILE A 134 -14.13 4.86 -15.53
C ILE A 134 -12.91 4.41 -16.34
N PHE A 135 -12.35 3.24 -16.05
CA PHE A 135 -11.31 2.67 -16.90
C PHE A 135 -11.93 2.01 -18.12
N LYS A 136 -11.23 2.06 -19.25
CA LYS A 136 -11.68 1.41 -20.48
C LYS A 136 -11.85 -0.09 -20.26
N GLY A 137 -13.02 -0.63 -20.59
CA GLY A 137 -13.37 -2.04 -20.35
C GLY A 137 -14.18 -2.29 -19.07
N GLU A 138 -14.37 -1.29 -18.20
CA GLU A 138 -15.14 -1.45 -16.95
C GLU A 138 -16.64 -1.23 -17.13
N ASN A 139 -17.06 -0.43 -18.12
CA ASN A 139 -18.47 -0.11 -18.33
C ASN A 139 -18.83 -0.23 -19.80
N ALA A 140 -19.56 -1.29 -20.15
CA ALA A 140 -19.96 -1.59 -21.53
C ALA A 140 -20.70 -0.44 -22.23
N THR A 141 -21.52 0.32 -21.49
CA THR A 141 -22.27 1.45 -22.04
C THR A 141 -21.34 2.63 -22.36
N ALA A 142 -20.39 2.95 -21.48
CA ALA A 142 -19.38 3.97 -21.74
C ALA A 142 -18.42 3.55 -22.85
N ASP A 143 -17.98 2.29 -22.86
CA ASP A 143 -17.02 1.75 -23.83
C ASP A 143 -17.55 1.80 -25.27
N LYS A 144 -18.85 1.54 -25.47
CA LYS A 144 -19.50 1.65 -26.78
C LYS A 144 -19.44 3.07 -27.36
N TYR A 145 -19.37 4.07 -26.49
CA TYR A 145 -19.37 5.49 -26.84
C TYR A 145 -18.15 6.22 -26.27
N TRP A 146 -16.97 5.60 -26.38
CA TRP A 146 -15.71 6.10 -25.81
C TRP A 146 -15.18 7.35 -26.54
N LYS A 147 -15.85 8.48 -26.35
CA LYS A 147 -15.47 9.82 -26.80
C LYS A 147 -16.14 10.90 -25.93
N PRO A 148 -15.56 12.10 -25.82
CA PRO A 148 -16.20 13.21 -25.10
C PRO A 148 -17.62 13.49 -25.61
N GLY A 149 -18.56 13.63 -24.68
CA GLY A 149 -19.97 13.88 -24.97
C GLY A 149 -20.93 13.13 -24.05
N ILE A 150 -22.23 13.35 -24.27
CA ILE A 150 -23.29 12.64 -23.55
C ILE A 150 -23.47 11.27 -24.23
N VAL A 151 -23.33 10.20 -23.46
CA VAL A 151 -23.54 8.83 -23.97
C VAL A 151 -24.98 8.68 -24.44
N PRO A 152 -25.26 8.27 -25.69
CA PRO A 152 -26.62 8.25 -26.26
C PRO A 152 -27.61 7.33 -25.54
N GLU A 153 -27.12 6.24 -24.97
CA GLU A 153 -27.93 5.24 -24.26
C GLU A 153 -27.89 5.50 -22.76
N ASN A 154 -29.00 5.22 -22.07
CA ASN A 154 -29.01 5.22 -20.61
C ASN A 154 -28.39 3.90 -20.15
N HIS A 155 -27.49 3.98 -19.17
CA HIS A 155 -26.96 2.79 -18.53
C HIS A 155 -27.92 2.35 -17.43
N LYS A 156 -28.24 1.05 -17.40
CA LYS A 156 -29.06 0.45 -16.35
C LYS A 156 -28.12 -0.22 -15.34
N ASP A 157 -28.11 0.32 -14.13
CA ASP A 157 -27.34 -0.15 -12.99
C ASP A 157 -28.18 -1.15 -12.17
N ASP A 158 -27.54 -1.93 -11.31
CA ASP A 158 -28.19 -2.90 -10.41
C ASP A 158 -28.83 -2.24 -9.16
N ASP A 159 -28.75 -0.91 -9.09
CA ASP A 159 -29.36 -0.08 -8.05
C ASP A 159 -30.90 -0.16 -8.12
N LYS A 160 -31.54 -0.71 -7.07
CA LYS A 160 -33.00 -0.88 -7.01
C LYS A 160 -33.75 0.44 -6.87
N GLU A 161 -33.14 1.47 -6.31
CA GLU A 161 -33.78 2.77 -6.11
C GLU A 161 -33.54 3.70 -7.29
N ARG A 162 -32.36 3.62 -7.92
CA ARG A 162 -31.94 4.49 -9.03
C ARG A 162 -31.27 3.71 -10.16
N PRO A 163 -32.02 2.82 -10.84
CA PRO A 163 -31.44 1.93 -11.85
C PRO A 163 -31.01 2.66 -13.11
N TYR A 164 -31.51 3.87 -13.40
CA TYR A 164 -31.18 4.56 -14.64
C TYR A 164 -30.05 5.56 -14.43
N SER A 165 -29.07 5.56 -15.33
CA SER A 165 -27.97 6.51 -15.30
C SER A 165 -27.65 7.11 -16.67
N ILE A 166 -27.38 8.41 -16.68
CA ILE A 166 -26.86 9.15 -17.83
C ILE A 166 -25.38 9.41 -17.58
N ILE A 167 -24.55 8.93 -18.50
CA ILE A 167 -23.10 9.09 -18.45
C ILE A 167 -22.72 10.22 -19.40
N ILE A 168 -21.93 11.17 -18.91
CA ILE A 168 -21.30 12.23 -19.70
C ILE A 168 -19.81 12.03 -19.60
N ILE A 169 -19.15 11.81 -20.73
CA ILE A 169 -17.70 11.73 -20.82
C ILE A 169 -17.18 13.14 -21.03
N ASN A 170 -16.47 13.69 -20.04
CA ASN A 170 -15.88 15.02 -20.14
C ASN A 170 -14.61 14.97 -21.01
N LYS A 171 -13.74 14.00 -20.75
CA LYS A 171 -12.49 13.78 -21.48
C LYS A 171 -12.02 12.33 -21.37
N ILE A 172 -11.31 11.88 -22.39
CA ILE A 172 -10.54 10.63 -22.34
C ILE A 172 -9.11 10.98 -21.96
N ILE A 173 -8.59 10.24 -20.99
CA ILE A 173 -7.25 10.34 -20.50
C ILE A 173 -6.53 9.09 -21.00
N PRO A 174 -5.53 9.22 -21.89
CA PRO A 174 -4.75 8.08 -22.36
C PRO A 174 -3.98 7.43 -21.21
N GLU A 175 -3.26 6.35 -21.53
CA GLU A 175 -2.32 5.78 -20.58
C GLU A 175 -1.29 6.84 -20.15
N THR A 176 -1.18 7.06 -18.84
CA THR A 176 -0.35 8.12 -18.27
C THR A 176 0.36 7.62 -17.02
N PRO A 177 1.63 8.00 -16.79
CA PRO A 177 2.30 7.70 -15.54
C PRO A 177 1.52 8.22 -14.33
N LYS A 178 1.33 7.33 -13.34
CA LYS A 178 0.87 7.67 -12.01
C LYS A 178 1.88 8.59 -11.36
N THR A 179 1.43 9.61 -10.64
CA THR A 179 2.33 10.43 -9.83
C THR A 179 3.04 9.59 -8.77
N LEU A 180 4.17 10.08 -8.26
CA LEU A 180 4.87 9.43 -7.15
C LEU A 180 3.98 9.20 -5.92
N LEU A 181 3.03 10.12 -5.64
CA LEU A 181 2.09 9.96 -4.53
C LEU A 181 1.09 8.83 -4.79
N GLU A 182 0.54 8.74 -6.00
CA GLU A 182 -0.41 7.70 -6.39
C GLU A 182 0.23 6.31 -6.45
N ALA A 183 1.51 6.22 -6.81
CA ALA A 183 2.25 4.97 -6.91
C ALA A 183 3.16 4.68 -5.71
N LYS A 184 3.13 5.50 -4.64
CA LYS A 184 4.14 5.51 -3.56
C LYS A 184 4.43 4.12 -3.01
N GLY A 185 3.40 3.33 -2.66
CA GLY A 185 3.60 1.99 -2.11
C GLY A 185 4.33 1.05 -3.08
N GLN A 186 3.94 1.06 -4.36
CA GLN A 186 4.56 0.22 -5.38
C GLN A 186 5.99 0.66 -5.68
N VAL A 187 6.21 1.97 -5.78
CA VAL A 187 7.55 2.55 -6.00
C VAL A 187 8.46 2.24 -4.81
N THR A 188 7.98 2.38 -3.56
CA THR A 188 8.77 2.04 -2.37
C THR A 188 9.16 0.57 -2.36
N ALA A 189 8.24 -0.36 -2.66
CA ALA A 189 8.56 -1.78 -2.72
C ALA A 189 9.60 -2.10 -3.81
N ASP A 190 9.44 -1.55 -5.00
CA ASP A 190 10.42 -1.73 -6.08
C ASP A 190 11.78 -1.10 -5.74
N TYR A 191 11.78 0.05 -5.05
CA TYR A 191 13.00 0.70 -4.60
C TYR A 191 13.71 -0.10 -3.50
N GLN A 192 12.97 -0.77 -2.60
CA GLN A 192 13.55 -1.73 -1.64
C GLN A 192 14.28 -2.86 -2.37
N ASN A 193 13.65 -3.47 -3.37
CA ASN A 193 14.28 -4.54 -4.16
C ASN A 193 15.56 -4.07 -4.87
N TYR A 194 15.53 -2.82 -5.39
CA TYR A 194 16.72 -2.20 -5.97
C TYR A 194 17.83 -2.01 -4.94
N LEU A 195 17.52 -1.43 -3.78
CA LEU A 195 18.48 -1.22 -2.70
C LEU A 195 19.06 -2.54 -2.17
N GLU A 196 18.24 -3.58 -2.05
CA GLU A 196 18.68 -4.92 -1.65
C GLU A 196 19.67 -5.50 -2.66
N THR A 197 19.36 -5.40 -3.96
CA THR A 197 20.26 -5.85 -5.03
C THR A 197 21.60 -5.12 -4.96
N GLU A 198 21.57 -3.80 -4.83
CA GLU A 198 22.78 -2.98 -4.71
C GLU A 198 23.58 -3.32 -3.44
N TRP A 199 22.90 -3.55 -2.32
CA TRP A 199 23.52 -3.89 -1.06
C TRP A 199 24.19 -5.28 -1.10
N ILE A 200 23.53 -6.29 -1.66
CA ILE A 200 24.11 -7.62 -1.87
C ILE A 200 25.32 -7.55 -2.79
N ASN A 201 25.24 -6.77 -3.88
CA ASN A 201 26.37 -6.58 -4.81
C ASN A 201 27.56 -5.92 -4.11
N TYR A 202 27.31 -4.90 -3.28
CA TYR A 202 28.33 -4.28 -2.45
C TYR A 202 28.98 -5.29 -1.49
N LEU A 203 28.18 -6.10 -0.78
CA LEU A 203 28.68 -7.10 0.16
C LEU A 203 29.54 -8.16 -0.52
N LYS A 204 29.09 -8.70 -1.65
CA LYS A 204 29.86 -9.69 -2.44
C LYS A 204 31.21 -9.14 -2.91
N LYS A 205 31.24 -7.87 -3.32
CA LYS A 205 32.48 -7.22 -3.76
C LYS A 205 33.44 -6.95 -2.60
N LYS A 206 32.90 -6.57 -1.44
CA LYS A 206 33.68 -6.25 -0.24
C LYS A 206 34.22 -7.48 0.47
N TYR A 207 33.45 -8.57 0.45
CA TYR A 207 33.76 -9.83 1.11
C TYR A 207 33.79 -10.95 0.06
N PRO A 208 34.90 -11.08 -0.68
CA PRO A 208 35.02 -12.15 -1.67
C PRO A 208 34.97 -13.51 -0.96
N VAL A 209 34.14 -14.41 -1.50
CA VAL A 209 33.96 -15.76 -0.96
C VAL A 209 34.67 -16.75 -1.87
N GLU A 210 35.53 -17.58 -1.30
CA GLU A 210 36.15 -18.71 -1.99
C GLU A 210 35.38 -19.99 -1.64
N ILE A 211 34.85 -20.67 -2.65
CA ILE A 211 34.10 -21.92 -2.48
C ILE A 211 35.02 -23.09 -2.82
N ASN A 212 35.38 -23.87 -1.79
CA ASN A 212 36.06 -25.14 -2.02
C ASN A 212 35.04 -26.18 -2.51
N SER A 213 34.99 -26.35 -3.84
CA SER A 213 34.02 -27.22 -4.50
C SER A 213 34.27 -28.71 -4.24
N ASP A 214 35.50 -29.09 -3.93
CA ASP A 214 35.85 -30.49 -3.64
C ASP A 214 35.31 -30.91 -2.27
N ILE A 215 35.38 -30.03 -1.27
CA ILE A 215 34.79 -30.27 0.05
C ILE A 215 33.26 -30.21 -0.03
N LEU A 216 32.68 -29.24 -0.76
CA LEU A 216 31.22 -29.11 -0.87
C LEU A 216 30.55 -30.39 -1.41
N LYS A 217 31.17 -31.07 -2.37
CA LYS A 217 30.68 -32.35 -2.92
C LYS A 217 30.70 -33.52 -1.92
N THR A 218 31.46 -33.42 -0.83
CA THR A 218 31.53 -34.48 0.20
C THR A 218 30.40 -34.40 1.24
N ILE A 219 29.65 -33.28 1.26
CA ILE A 219 28.59 -33.01 2.23
C ILE A 219 27.22 -32.74 1.59
N GLN A 220 27.12 -32.81 0.25
CA GLN A 220 25.87 -32.80 -0.53
C GLN A 220 25.50 -34.22 -0.95
#